data_AF-A0A6A6NGL2-F1
#
_entry.id   AF-A0A6A6NGL2-F1
#
_cell.length_a   1.000
_cell.length_b   1.000
_cell.length_c   1.000
_cell.angle_alpha   90.00
_cell.angle_beta   90.00
_cell.angle_gamma   90.00
#
_symmetry.space_group_name_H-M   'P 1'
#
loop_
_entity.id
_entity.type
_entity.pdbx_description
1 polymer ?
#
loop_
_entity_poly.entity_id
_entity_poly.type
_entity_poly.pdbx_seq_one_letter_code
_entity_poly.pdbx_strand_id
1 'polypeptide(L)'
;MAALLCFCYMYVNVIAEVKNLQSKRTYIIRMDKSNMPASFDDHLQWYDSSLKSVSESAGMLYTYNNVIHGFSTRLTPEEAESLEKQQGILSVLPEMVYELHTTRTPEFLGLELKSFDDKGLGPTPSTWKGECETGKNFNSSSCNRKLIGARFFSQGYEAAFGPIDETMESKSPRDDDGHGTHTSTTAAGSAVSGASLFGYATGKARGMATQAE
;
A
#
# COMPACT_ATOMS: atom_id res chain seq x y z
N MET A 1 -31.60 -41.13 -9.26
CA MET A 1 -31.03 -39.86 -9.77
C MET A 1 -30.78 -38.83 -8.66
N ALA A 2 -31.71 -38.57 -7.73
CA ALA A 2 -31.52 -37.59 -6.65
C ALA A 2 -30.31 -37.86 -5.71
N ALA A 3 -30.07 -39.12 -5.32
CA ALA A 3 -28.95 -39.47 -4.45
C ALA A 3 -27.57 -39.22 -5.10
N LEU A 4 -27.41 -39.57 -6.38
CA LEU A 4 -26.18 -39.33 -7.16
C LEU A 4 -25.89 -37.84 -7.33
N LEU A 5 -26.92 -37.02 -7.54
CA LEU A 5 -26.78 -35.55 -7.60
C LEU A 5 -26.36 -34.96 -6.25
N CYS A 6 -26.86 -35.50 -5.14
CA CYS A 6 -26.49 -35.08 -3.79
C CYS A 6 -25.02 -35.42 -3.47
N PHE A 7 -24.56 -36.63 -3.82
CA PHE A 7 -23.15 -37.02 -3.68
C PHE A 7 -22.21 -36.16 -4.53
N CYS A 8 -22.60 -35.85 -5.78
CA CYS A 8 -21.84 -34.91 -6.62
C CYS A 8 -21.76 -33.51 -6.00
N TYR A 9 -22.88 -32.98 -5.50
CA TYR A 9 -22.90 -31.65 -4.88
C TYR A 9 -22.03 -31.57 -3.62
N MET A 10 -22.12 -32.57 -2.74
CA MET A 10 -21.25 -32.69 -1.56
C MET A 10 -19.78 -32.79 -1.94
N TYR A 11 -19.44 -33.61 -2.93
CA TYR A 11 -18.06 -33.76 -3.42
C TYR A 11 -17.49 -32.46 -3.98
N VAL A 12 -18.30 -31.71 -4.75
CA VAL A 12 -17.89 -30.40 -5.31
C VAL A 12 -17.66 -29.37 -4.20
N ASN A 13 -18.53 -29.30 -3.19
CA ASN A 13 -18.36 -28.39 -2.05
C ASN A 13 -17.11 -28.71 -1.24
N VAL A 14 -16.85 -30.00 -0.97
CA VAL A 14 -15.62 -30.43 -0.27
C VAL A 14 -14.37 -30.03 -1.06
N ILE A 15 -14.38 -30.20 -2.39
CA ILE A 15 -13.25 -29.75 -3.23
C ILE A 15 -13.10 -28.22 -3.18
N ALA A 16 -14.19 -27.45 -3.23
CA ALA A 16 -14.14 -26.00 -3.17
C ALA A 16 -13.56 -25.51 -1.83
N GLU A 17 -13.94 -26.15 -0.73
CA GLU A 17 -13.46 -25.84 0.61
C GLU A 17 -11.98 -26.21 0.80
N VAL A 18 -11.55 -27.39 0.32
CA VAL A 18 -10.14 -27.80 0.29
C VAL A 18 -9.29 -26.86 -0.56
N LYS A 19 -9.80 -26.43 -1.73
CA LYS A 19 -9.11 -25.44 -2.58
C LYS A 19 -9.01 -24.08 -1.90
N ASN A 20 -10.00 -23.68 -1.12
CA ASN A 20 -9.97 -22.41 -0.38
C ASN A 20 -8.97 -22.47 0.78
N LEU A 21 -8.93 -23.59 1.50
CA LEU A 21 -7.94 -23.85 2.56
C LEU A 21 -6.52 -23.89 2.01
N GLN A 22 -6.29 -24.48 0.84
CA GLN A 22 -4.97 -24.48 0.21
C GLN A 22 -4.63 -23.18 -0.55
N SER A 23 -5.56 -22.23 -0.66
CA SER A 23 -5.33 -20.99 -1.39
C SER A 23 -4.45 -20.05 -0.57
N LYS A 24 -3.34 -19.61 -1.16
CA LYS A 24 -2.47 -18.65 -0.53
C LYS A 24 -3.08 -17.24 -0.51
N ARG A 25 -3.12 -16.63 0.66
CA ARG A 25 -3.56 -15.25 0.89
C ARG A 25 -2.37 -14.39 1.28
N THR A 26 -2.47 -13.08 1.06
CA THR A 26 -1.42 -12.15 1.52
C THR A 26 -1.60 -11.86 3.00
N TYR A 27 -0.51 -11.91 3.74
CA TYR A 27 -0.44 -11.58 5.16
C TYR A 27 0.64 -10.53 5.40
N ILE A 28 0.40 -9.67 6.39
CA ILE A 28 1.37 -8.74 6.98
C ILE A 28 1.90 -9.38 8.26
N ILE A 29 3.17 -9.74 8.24
CA ILE A 29 3.90 -10.34 9.36
C ILE A 29 4.60 -9.22 10.11
N ARG A 30 4.28 -9.05 11.40
CA ARG A 30 5.00 -8.11 12.28
C ARG A 30 6.04 -8.87 13.08
N MET A 31 7.27 -8.38 13.01
CA MET A 31 8.44 -8.96 13.65
C MET A 31 8.85 -8.09 14.84
N ASP A 32 9.22 -8.71 15.95
CA ASP A 32 9.91 -8.04 17.05
C ASP A 32 11.40 -7.99 16.75
N LYS A 33 11.86 -6.87 16.17
CA LYS A 33 13.27 -6.67 15.83
C LYS A 33 14.21 -6.85 17.03
N SER A 34 13.76 -6.60 18.26
CA SER A 34 14.59 -6.75 19.46
C SER A 34 14.87 -8.20 19.84
N ASN A 35 14.04 -9.13 19.35
CA ASN A 35 14.19 -10.58 19.54
C ASN A 35 15.00 -11.26 18.43
N MET A 36 15.64 -10.49 17.54
CA MET A 36 16.49 -11.06 16.49
C MET A 36 17.63 -11.88 17.10
N PRO A 37 17.78 -13.16 16.74
CA PRO A 37 18.86 -13.98 17.28
C PRO A 37 20.23 -13.43 16.88
N ALA A 38 21.21 -13.50 17.79
CA ALA A 38 22.57 -13.03 17.55
C ALA A 38 23.32 -13.78 16.44
N SER A 39 22.77 -14.89 15.93
CA SER A 39 23.28 -15.62 14.77
C SER A 39 23.04 -14.91 13.44
N PHE A 40 22.21 -13.86 13.42
CA PHE A 40 21.92 -13.08 12.23
C PHE A 40 22.56 -11.70 12.32
N ASP A 41 23.23 -11.29 11.24
CA ASP A 41 23.82 -9.95 11.11
C ASP A 41 22.83 -8.94 10.50
N ASP A 42 21.82 -9.44 9.79
CA ASP A 42 20.77 -8.65 9.12
C ASP A 42 19.39 -9.23 9.44
N HIS A 43 18.46 -8.35 9.82
CA HIS A 43 17.08 -8.72 10.11
C HIS A 43 16.37 -9.29 8.88
N LEU A 44 16.76 -8.90 7.66
CA LEU A 44 16.17 -9.46 6.44
C LEU A 44 16.49 -10.96 6.27
N GLN A 45 17.69 -11.40 6.64
CA GLN A 45 18.05 -12.81 6.63
C GLN A 45 17.28 -13.60 7.68
N TRP A 46 17.08 -13.01 8.85
CA TRP A 46 16.24 -13.60 9.89
C TRP A 46 14.79 -13.75 9.41
N TYR A 47 14.23 -12.72 8.80
CA TYR A 47 12.84 -12.74 8.30
C TYR A 47 12.65 -13.80 7.22
N ASP A 48 13.57 -13.88 6.26
CA ASP A 48 13.54 -14.90 5.20
C ASP A 48 13.68 -16.30 5.80
N SER A 49 14.60 -16.51 6.75
CA SER A 49 14.76 -17.79 7.44
C SER A 49 13.49 -18.22 8.19
N SER A 50 12.84 -17.30 8.93
CA SER A 50 11.55 -17.55 9.58
C SER A 50 10.48 -17.92 8.56
N LEU A 51 10.39 -17.21 7.43
CA LEU A 51 9.44 -17.53 6.36
C LEU A 51 9.70 -18.91 5.74
N LYS A 52 10.95 -19.22 5.40
CA LYS A 52 11.33 -20.50 4.77
C LYS A 52 11.10 -21.71 5.68
N SER A 53 11.12 -21.51 7.00
CA SER A 53 10.83 -22.58 7.95
C SER A 53 9.39 -23.09 7.90
N VAL A 54 8.44 -22.28 7.39
CA VAL A 54 7.03 -22.67 7.21
C VAL A 54 6.64 -22.88 5.75
N SER A 55 7.35 -22.25 4.80
CA SER A 55 7.04 -22.36 3.38
C SER A 55 8.30 -22.17 2.52
N GLU A 56 8.84 -23.27 1.99
CA GLU A 56 10.05 -23.24 1.14
C GLU A 56 9.86 -22.40 -0.14
N SER A 57 8.63 -22.36 -0.67
CA SER A 57 8.28 -21.66 -1.91
C SER A 57 7.88 -20.20 -1.71
N ALA A 58 7.58 -19.76 -0.48
CA ALA A 58 7.14 -18.40 -0.22
C ALA A 58 8.30 -17.41 -0.34
N GLY A 59 7.98 -16.18 -0.74
CA GLY A 59 8.91 -15.05 -0.77
C GLY A 59 8.27 -13.83 -0.11
N MET A 60 9.11 -12.91 0.36
CA MET A 60 8.65 -11.62 0.86
C MET A 60 8.23 -10.73 -0.31
N LEU A 61 7.01 -10.20 -0.28
CA LEU A 61 6.49 -9.21 -1.23
C LEU A 61 7.01 -7.81 -0.87
N TYR A 62 6.98 -7.46 0.40
CA TYR A 62 7.44 -6.16 0.86
C TYR A 62 8.06 -6.27 2.25
N THR A 63 9.04 -5.41 2.56
CA THR A 63 9.68 -5.38 3.87
C THR A 63 9.47 -4.02 4.54
N TYR A 64 8.98 -4.06 5.77
CA TYR A 64 8.74 -2.88 6.59
C TYR A 64 9.91 -2.67 7.54
N ASN A 65 10.54 -1.48 7.46
CA ASN A 65 11.79 -1.20 8.16
C ASN A 65 11.76 0.09 9.03
N ASN A 66 10.71 0.91 8.89
CA ASN A 66 10.67 2.25 9.51
C ASN A 66 9.70 2.32 10.70
N VAL A 67 8.39 2.32 10.44
CA VAL A 67 7.35 2.48 11.47
C VAL A 67 6.99 1.15 12.13
N ILE A 68 7.00 0.09 11.33
CA ILE A 68 6.85 -1.29 11.79
C ILE A 68 8.00 -2.11 11.22
N HIS A 69 8.37 -3.16 11.94
CA HIS A 69 9.35 -4.14 11.52
C HIS A 69 8.64 -5.41 11.07
N GLY A 70 8.95 -5.90 9.88
CA GLY A 70 8.40 -7.15 9.36
C GLY A 70 8.30 -7.18 7.85
N PHE A 71 7.39 -8.00 7.32
CA PHE A 71 7.25 -8.20 5.88
C PHE A 71 5.83 -8.63 5.50
N SER A 72 5.48 -8.49 4.22
CA SER A 72 4.29 -9.12 3.66
C SER A 72 4.65 -10.32 2.79
N THR A 73 3.80 -11.34 2.77
CA THR A 73 4.04 -12.58 2.00
C THR A 73 2.73 -13.31 1.71
N ARG A 74 2.79 -14.33 0.84
CA ARG A 74 1.66 -15.21 0.54
C ARG A 74 1.83 -16.58 1.20
N LEU A 75 0.87 -16.95 2.04
CA LEU A 75 0.85 -18.20 2.79
C LEU A 75 -0.53 -18.85 2.74
N THR A 76 -0.60 -20.17 2.92
CA THR A 76 -1.87 -20.82 3.29
C THR A 76 -2.21 -20.45 4.74
N PRO A 77 -3.48 -20.59 5.16
CA PRO A 77 -3.87 -20.37 6.55
C PRO A 77 -3.05 -21.21 7.55
N GLU A 78 -2.71 -22.45 7.20
CA GLU A 78 -1.93 -23.35 8.06
C GLU A 78 -0.46 -22.92 8.17
N GLU A 79 0.15 -22.48 7.06
CA GLU A 79 1.51 -21.90 7.07
C GLU A 79 1.54 -20.61 7.91
N ALA A 80 0.52 -19.76 7.78
CA ALA A 80 0.38 -18.52 8.54
C ALA A 80 0.21 -18.77 10.05
N GLU A 81 -0.63 -19.74 10.44
CA GLU A 81 -0.81 -20.15 11.84
C GLU A 81 0.48 -20.73 12.43
N SER A 82 1.22 -21.50 11.62
CA SER A 82 2.50 -22.07 12.03
C SER A 82 3.55 -20.97 12.24
N LEU A 83 3.55 -19.95 11.37
CA LEU A 83 4.45 -18.80 11.50
C LEU A 83 4.13 -17.98 12.76
N GLU A 84 2.86 -17.70 13.04
CA GLU A 84 2.43 -16.91 14.20
C GLU A 84 2.90 -17.48 15.54
N LYS A 85 3.08 -18.80 15.64
CA LYS A 85 3.56 -19.47 16.85
C LYS A 85 5.07 -19.31 17.09
N GLN A 86 5.82 -18.76 16.14
CA GLN A 86 7.28 -18.63 16.27
C GLN A 86 7.68 -17.47 17.17
N GLN A 87 8.80 -17.65 17.89
CA GLN A 87 9.38 -16.59 18.69
C GLN A 87 9.84 -15.43 17.79
N GLY A 88 9.54 -14.20 18.21
CA GLY A 88 9.86 -12.99 17.46
C GLY A 88 8.79 -12.58 16.44
N ILE A 89 7.73 -13.38 16.24
CA ILE A 89 6.53 -12.94 15.53
C ILE A 89 5.57 -12.28 16.51
N LEU A 90 5.20 -11.02 16.24
CA LEU A 90 4.24 -10.27 17.06
C LEU A 90 2.79 -10.49 16.61
N SER A 91 2.57 -10.61 15.30
CA SER A 91 1.24 -10.84 14.73
C SER A 91 1.32 -11.26 13.27
N VAL A 92 0.38 -12.08 12.82
CA VAL A 92 0.18 -12.44 11.41
C VAL A 92 -1.21 -11.97 10.96
N LEU A 93 -1.27 -10.85 10.23
CA LEU A 93 -2.53 -10.20 9.89
C LEU A 93 -2.90 -10.43 8.42
N PRO A 94 -4.11 -10.90 8.09
CA PRO A 94 -4.52 -11.01 6.70
C PRO A 94 -4.63 -9.62 6.07
N GLU A 95 -4.17 -9.48 4.83
CA GLU A 95 -4.33 -8.24 4.07
C GLU A 95 -5.82 -8.00 3.77
N MET A 96 -6.25 -6.75 3.95
CA MET A 96 -7.62 -6.31 3.66
C MET A 96 -7.61 -5.30 2.51
N VAL A 97 -8.52 -5.51 1.58
CA VAL A 97 -8.68 -4.66 0.40
C VAL A 97 -9.81 -3.68 0.68
N TYR A 98 -9.52 -2.40 0.53
CA TYR A 98 -10.46 -1.33 0.80
C TYR A 98 -10.87 -0.64 -0.50
N GLU A 99 -12.14 -0.26 -0.57
CA GLU A 99 -12.68 0.54 -1.66
C GLU A 99 -12.45 2.02 -1.40
N LEU A 100 -12.18 2.78 -2.47
CA LEU A 100 -12.01 4.23 -2.38
C LEU A 100 -13.36 4.89 -2.05
N HIS A 101 -13.40 5.67 -0.96
CA HIS A 101 -14.65 6.27 -0.47
C HIS A 101 -14.82 7.77 -0.79
N THR A 102 -13.84 8.46 -1.39
CA THR A 102 -14.01 9.90 -1.61
C THR A 102 -14.86 10.16 -2.84
N THR A 103 -15.89 10.98 -2.66
CA THR A 103 -16.64 11.55 -3.77
C THR A 103 -15.78 12.59 -4.50
N ARG A 104 -15.78 12.49 -5.84
CA ARG A 104 -15.09 13.40 -6.75
C ARG A 104 -15.39 14.85 -6.38
N THR A 105 -14.39 15.55 -5.85
CA THR A 105 -14.45 16.98 -5.51
C THR A 105 -13.96 17.76 -6.73
N PRO A 106 -14.63 18.85 -7.14
CA PRO A 106 -15.07 18.84 -8.53
C PRO A 106 -14.11 19.26 -9.62
N GLU A 107 -12.94 19.79 -9.31
CA GLU A 107 -11.94 20.22 -10.30
C GLU A 107 -10.64 20.40 -9.55
N PHE A 108 -10.04 19.26 -9.24
CA PHE A 108 -8.91 19.17 -8.34
C PHE A 108 -7.71 20.01 -8.82
N LEU A 109 -7.10 20.74 -7.88
CA LEU A 109 -6.04 21.72 -8.14
C LEU A 109 -4.69 21.14 -8.60
N GLY A 110 -4.61 19.90 -9.11
CA GLY A 110 -3.44 19.28 -9.76
C GLY A 110 -2.11 19.27 -8.98
N LEU A 111 -1.27 18.25 -9.18
CA LEU A 111 0.15 18.37 -8.77
C LEU A 111 0.85 19.56 -9.44
N GLU A 112 0.42 19.88 -10.66
CA GLU A 112 1.04 20.91 -11.50
C GLU A 112 0.49 22.33 -11.26
N LEU A 113 -0.45 22.52 -10.32
CA LEU A 113 -0.97 23.86 -10.04
C LEU A 113 -0.40 24.44 -8.74
N LYS A 114 -0.78 25.70 -8.49
CA LYS A 114 -0.34 26.50 -7.34
C LYS A 114 -0.60 25.86 -5.97
N SER A 115 -1.39 24.79 -5.89
CA SER A 115 -1.64 24.05 -4.65
C SER A 115 -0.41 23.26 -4.18
N PHE A 116 0.55 22.94 -5.07
CA PHE A 116 1.84 22.37 -4.71
C PHE A 116 3.02 23.35 -4.94
N ASP A 117 2.76 24.65 -5.00
CA ASP A 117 3.84 25.65 -5.02
C ASP A 117 4.64 25.56 -3.72
N ASP A 118 5.96 25.47 -3.85
CA ASP A 118 6.92 25.24 -2.78
C ASP A 118 7.62 26.53 -2.33
N LYS A 119 7.19 27.68 -2.85
CA LYS A 119 7.71 28.99 -2.46
C LYS A 119 7.53 29.25 -0.97
N GLY A 120 8.62 29.65 -0.33
CA GLY A 120 8.66 29.94 1.11
C GLY A 120 8.87 28.72 1.99
N LEU A 121 8.94 27.51 1.41
CA LEU A 121 9.27 26.29 2.13
C LEU A 121 10.78 26.09 2.22
N GLY A 122 11.22 25.51 3.34
CA GLY A 122 12.61 25.21 3.61
C GLY A 122 13.11 24.03 2.77
N PRO A 123 14.42 23.75 2.77
CA PRO A 123 14.92 22.53 2.15
C PRO A 123 14.34 21.31 2.88
N THR A 124 14.03 20.25 2.12
CA THR A 124 13.63 18.97 2.68
C THR A 124 14.61 18.53 3.76
N PRO A 125 14.14 18.18 4.98
CA PRO A 125 15.02 17.79 6.08
C PRO A 125 15.98 16.67 5.66
N SER A 126 17.26 16.80 5.98
CA SER A 126 18.26 15.75 5.65
C SER A 126 18.00 14.42 6.36
N THR A 127 17.17 14.42 7.40
CA THR A 127 16.70 13.23 8.11
C THR A 127 15.53 12.53 7.43
N TRP A 128 14.93 13.13 6.40
CA TRP A 128 13.86 12.51 5.61
C TRP A 128 14.41 11.30 4.84
N LYS A 129 13.70 10.17 4.93
CA LYS A 129 14.08 8.89 4.31
C LYS A 129 13.12 8.47 3.19
N GLY A 130 12.22 9.36 2.79
CA GLY A 130 11.30 9.08 1.69
C GLY A 130 11.99 9.11 0.34
N GLU A 131 11.25 8.68 -0.67
CA GLU A 131 11.70 8.61 -2.05
C GLU A 131 10.65 9.26 -2.95
N CYS A 132 11.09 9.86 -4.05
CA CYS A 132 10.22 10.29 -5.13
C CYS A 132 10.36 9.30 -6.28
N GLU A 133 9.56 8.24 -6.24
CA GLU A 133 9.52 7.24 -7.30
C GLU A 133 8.97 7.84 -8.59
N THR A 134 9.42 7.33 -9.74
CA THR A 134 8.91 7.75 -11.05
C THR A 134 7.97 6.70 -11.62
N GLY A 135 7.00 7.12 -12.41
CA GLY A 135 6.10 6.23 -13.13
C GLY A 135 5.39 6.95 -14.27
N LYS A 136 4.33 6.34 -14.79
CA LYS A 136 3.51 6.96 -15.84
C LYS A 136 2.95 8.29 -15.32
N ASN A 137 3.12 9.37 -16.10
CA ASN A 137 2.65 10.72 -15.75
C ASN A 137 3.16 11.28 -14.40
N PHE A 138 4.25 10.73 -13.85
CA PHE A 138 4.87 11.20 -12.62
C PHE A 138 6.39 11.05 -12.70
N ASN A 139 7.12 12.16 -12.68
CA ASN A 139 8.58 12.17 -12.85
C ASN A 139 9.27 12.77 -11.62
N SER A 140 10.60 12.77 -11.61
CA SER A 140 11.37 13.29 -10.45
C SER A 140 11.09 14.76 -10.14
N SER A 141 10.70 15.57 -11.15
CA SER A 141 10.31 16.98 -10.96
C SER A 141 8.87 17.16 -10.44
N SER A 142 8.08 16.09 -10.38
CA SER A 142 6.75 16.11 -9.73
C SER A 142 6.86 16.24 -8.21
N CYS A 143 8.01 15.87 -7.62
CA CYS A 143 8.33 16.19 -6.23
C CYS A 143 9.13 17.48 -6.14
N ASN A 144 8.86 18.26 -5.10
CA ASN A 144 9.51 19.54 -4.80
C ASN A 144 9.55 19.73 -3.28
N ARG A 145 9.78 20.95 -2.76
CA ARG A 145 9.80 21.16 -1.28
C ARG A 145 8.41 21.09 -0.62
N LYS A 146 7.34 20.93 -1.42
CA LYS A 146 5.95 20.78 -0.97
C LYS A 146 5.46 19.33 -1.01
N LEU A 147 5.78 18.61 -2.09
CA LEU A 147 5.63 17.16 -2.19
C LEU A 147 7.04 16.55 -2.17
N ILE A 148 7.56 16.25 -0.98
CA ILE A 148 8.96 15.85 -0.79
C ILE A 148 9.22 14.35 -1.06
N GLY A 149 8.17 13.58 -1.31
CA GLY A 149 8.27 12.14 -1.60
C GLY A 149 6.93 11.56 -2.03
N ALA A 150 6.98 10.56 -2.89
CA ALA A 150 5.84 9.86 -3.44
C ALA A 150 6.27 8.46 -3.86
N ARG A 151 5.52 7.45 -3.43
CA ARG A 151 5.80 6.03 -3.69
C ARG A 151 4.51 5.30 -3.97
N PHE A 152 4.59 4.18 -4.67
CA PHE A 152 3.44 3.29 -4.90
C PHE A 152 3.82 1.84 -4.62
N PHE A 153 2.84 1.05 -4.18
CA PHE A 153 3.06 -0.35 -3.77
C PHE A 153 2.02 -1.24 -4.44
N SER A 154 2.37 -1.88 -5.56
CA SER A 154 1.44 -2.72 -6.34
C SER A 154 1.53 -4.21 -6.02
N GLN A 155 2.65 -4.68 -5.46
CA GLN A 155 2.96 -6.11 -5.40
C GLN A 155 1.96 -6.92 -4.57
N GLY A 156 1.42 -6.36 -3.48
CA GLY A 156 0.36 -6.99 -2.68
C GLY A 156 -0.95 -7.16 -3.45
N TYR A 157 -1.37 -6.10 -4.16
CA TYR A 157 -2.53 -6.14 -5.04
C TYR A 157 -2.34 -7.18 -6.16
N GLU A 158 -1.20 -7.15 -6.86
CA GLU A 158 -0.93 -8.04 -7.98
C GLU A 158 -0.79 -9.51 -7.55
N ALA A 159 -0.30 -9.74 -6.33
CA ALA A 159 -0.36 -11.04 -5.68
C ALA A 159 -1.81 -11.51 -5.49
N ALA A 160 -2.71 -10.67 -5.00
CA ALA A 160 -4.08 -11.08 -4.69
C ALA A 160 -4.98 -11.21 -5.94
N PHE A 161 -4.86 -10.27 -6.89
CA PHE A 161 -5.81 -10.10 -7.99
C PHE A 161 -5.22 -10.31 -9.39
N GLY A 162 -3.91 -10.51 -9.48
CA GLY A 162 -3.20 -10.54 -10.75
C GLY A 162 -2.77 -9.15 -11.23
N PRO A 163 -2.13 -9.07 -12.41
CA PRO A 163 -1.52 -7.83 -12.90
C PRO A 163 -2.50 -6.66 -12.96
N ILE A 164 -2.02 -5.46 -12.63
CA ILE A 164 -2.81 -4.23 -12.80
C ILE A 164 -3.07 -4.00 -14.30
N ASP A 165 -4.33 -3.69 -14.63
CA ASP A 165 -4.69 -3.21 -15.96
C ASP A 165 -4.26 -1.74 -16.11
N GLU A 166 -3.10 -1.52 -16.74
CA GLU A 166 -2.50 -0.20 -16.93
C GLU A 166 -3.25 0.71 -17.92
N THR A 167 -4.35 0.21 -18.50
CA THR A 167 -5.33 1.03 -19.23
C THR A 167 -6.34 1.69 -18.29
N MET A 168 -6.54 1.13 -17.10
CA MET A 168 -7.46 1.64 -16.08
C MET A 168 -6.74 2.36 -14.94
N GLU A 169 -5.60 1.84 -14.48
CA GLU A 169 -4.83 2.43 -13.37
C GLU A 169 -3.33 2.29 -13.61
N SER A 170 -2.57 3.35 -13.37
CA SER A 170 -1.14 3.35 -13.62
C SER A 170 -0.33 2.81 -12.43
N LYS A 171 0.76 2.10 -12.72
CA LYS A 171 1.81 1.83 -11.73
C LYS A 171 2.66 3.08 -11.53
N SER A 172 2.11 4.05 -10.82
CA SER A 172 2.79 5.30 -10.49
C SER A 172 2.35 5.84 -9.12
N PRO A 173 3.14 6.73 -8.48
CA PRO A 173 2.70 7.42 -7.27
C PRO A 173 1.45 8.29 -7.45
N ARG A 174 1.12 8.64 -8.70
CA ARG A 174 -0.07 9.38 -9.06
C ARG A 174 -1.13 8.42 -9.60
N ASP A 175 -2.26 8.36 -8.91
CA ASP A 175 -3.42 7.61 -9.37
C ASP A 175 -4.10 8.30 -10.56
N ASP A 176 -4.67 7.51 -11.46
CA ASP A 176 -5.36 8.01 -12.66
C ASP A 176 -6.77 8.59 -12.33
N ASP A 177 -7.35 8.31 -11.15
CA ASP A 177 -8.63 8.89 -10.68
C ASP A 177 -8.48 10.31 -10.09
N GLY A 178 -7.30 10.64 -9.55
CA GLY A 178 -6.97 11.91 -8.89
C GLY A 178 -7.30 11.96 -7.39
N HIS A 179 -7.67 10.84 -6.78
CA HIS A 179 -8.04 10.71 -5.37
C HIS A 179 -6.91 11.09 -4.40
N GLY A 180 -5.71 10.54 -4.62
CA GLY A 180 -4.56 10.79 -3.75
C GLY A 180 -4.14 12.26 -3.82
N THR A 181 -4.22 12.82 -5.02
CA THR A 181 -3.92 14.24 -5.22
C THR A 181 -4.95 15.13 -4.52
N HIS A 182 -6.25 14.82 -4.63
CA HIS A 182 -7.32 15.51 -3.88
C HIS A 182 -7.11 15.50 -2.37
N THR A 183 -6.81 14.31 -1.83
CA THR A 183 -6.59 14.13 -0.41
C THR A 183 -5.37 14.92 0.07
N SER A 184 -4.28 14.90 -0.69
CA SER A 184 -3.05 15.63 -0.33
C SER A 184 -3.20 17.15 -0.35
N THR A 185 -3.92 17.76 -1.30
CA THR A 185 -4.13 19.23 -1.23
C THR A 185 -5.12 19.64 -0.16
N THR A 186 -6.09 18.79 0.18
CA THR A 186 -6.97 19.04 1.32
C THR A 186 -6.15 19.06 2.62
N ALA A 187 -5.21 18.13 2.76
CA ALA A 187 -4.33 18.06 3.92
C ALA A 187 -3.35 19.26 3.96
N ALA A 188 -2.61 19.49 2.88
CA ALA A 188 -1.44 20.36 2.90
C ALA A 188 -1.39 21.44 1.82
N GLY A 189 -2.33 21.48 0.87
CA GLY A 189 -2.25 22.35 -0.31
C GLY A 189 -1.99 23.82 0.02
N SER A 190 -1.05 24.42 -0.70
CA SER A 190 -0.74 25.85 -0.68
C SER A 190 -1.98 26.68 -1.03
N ALA A 191 -1.99 27.93 -0.59
CA ALA A 191 -3.17 28.76 -0.71
C ALA A 191 -3.34 29.31 -2.14
N VAL A 192 -4.47 29.02 -2.78
CA VAL A 192 -4.76 29.37 -4.17
C VAL A 192 -5.92 30.36 -4.24
N SER A 193 -5.67 31.55 -4.78
CA SER A 193 -6.71 32.57 -5.03
C SER A 193 -7.44 32.31 -6.35
N GLY A 194 -8.72 32.71 -6.42
CA GLY A 194 -9.55 32.57 -7.62
C GLY A 194 -10.07 31.15 -7.83
N ALA A 195 -9.97 30.29 -6.82
CA ALA A 195 -10.57 28.96 -6.85
C ALA A 195 -12.10 29.10 -6.75
N SER A 196 -12.84 28.23 -7.43
CA SER A 196 -14.30 28.20 -7.41
C SER A 196 -14.79 26.76 -7.50
N LEU A 197 -16.01 26.52 -7.04
CA LEU A 197 -16.71 25.24 -7.16
C LEU A 197 -17.67 25.31 -8.34
N PHE A 198 -17.31 24.78 -9.51
CA PHE A 198 -18.11 24.90 -10.73
C PHE A 198 -18.51 26.36 -11.06
N GLY A 199 -17.61 27.32 -10.82
CA GLY A 199 -17.87 28.75 -11.00
C GLY A 199 -18.64 29.42 -9.86
N TYR A 200 -19.08 28.68 -8.84
CA TYR A 200 -19.68 29.22 -7.62
C TYR A 200 -18.63 29.45 -6.52
N ALA A 201 -18.93 30.36 -5.59
CA ALA A 201 -18.12 30.62 -4.40
C ALA A 201 -16.64 30.94 -4.71
N THR A 202 -16.39 31.77 -5.71
CA THR A 202 -15.03 32.23 -6.05
C THR A 202 -14.34 32.84 -4.84
N GLY A 203 -13.16 32.33 -4.50
CA GLY A 203 -12.43 32.75 -3.32
C GLY A 203 -11.03 32.19 -3.26
N LYS A 204 -10.50 32.08 -2.04
CA LYS A 204 -9.19 31.51 -1.77
C LYS A 204 -9.36 30.14 -1.14
N ALA A 205 -8.90 29.09 -1.83
CA ALA A 205 -8.84 27.73 -1.32
C ALA A 205 -7.46 27.46 -0.69
N ARG A 206 -7.41 26.61 0.34
CA ARG A 206 -6.16 26.16 0.97
C ARG A 206 -6.38 24.81 1.67
N GLY A 207 -5.31 24.04 1.83
CA GLY A 207 -5.31 22.87 2.70
C GLY A 207 -5.31 23.24 4.18
N MET A 208 -5.46 22.24 5.05
CA MET A 208 -5.45 22.43 6.50
C MET A 208 -4.09 22.92 7.02
N ALA A 209 -2.99 22.35 6.50
CA ALA A 209 -1.62 22.64 6.90
C ALA A 209 -0.78 23.15 5.72
N THR A 210 -0.98 24.41 5.33
CA THR A 210 -0.36 24.99 4.12
C THR A 210 1.18 25.03 4.14
N GLN A 211 1.80 24.96 5.32
CA GLN A 211 3.25 24.96 5.51
C GLN A 211 3.81 23.56 5.86
N ALA A 212 2.99 22.50 5.78
CA ALA A 212 3.49 21.14 5.92
C ALA A 212 4.26 20.73 4.66
N GLU A 213 5.36 20.00 4.88
CA GLU A 213 6.26 19.40 3.89
C GLU A 213 6.29 17.88 4.09
#